data_AF-A0AAW0R0X9-F1
#
_entry.id   AF-A0AAW0R0X9-F1
#
_cell.length_a   1.000
_cell.length_b   1.000
_cell.length_c   1.000
_cell.angle_alpha   90.00
_cell.angle_beta   90.00
_cell.angle_gamma   90.00
#
_symmetry.space_group_name_H-M   'P 1'
#
loop_
_entity.id
_entity.type
_entity.pdbx_description
1 polymer ?
#
loop_
_entity_poly.entity_id
_entity_poly.type
_entity_poly.pdbx_seq_one_letter_code
_entity_poly.pdbx_strand_id
1 'polypeptide(L)'
;MLPLNIVLRFIIVSGVSAVPTTSTIQNNSAQDTLGGGPDPGFKKRCTWDDGIGPIECGHFSVLIGGDSITGPKTSVKIRGQTFVVSDELNCDGDQWKSYDSALPYTVDIHGGNACLTTLSSDAWDNTWINYAGMHVDVPSDIRCGDVWTLSNSRRCIIPSLM
;
A
#
# COMPACT_ATOMS: atom_id res chain seq x y z
N MET A 1 49.35 -8.46 45.16
CA MET A 1 48.35 -7.55 45.76
C MET A 1 47.17 -7.50 44.81
N LEU A 2 46.05 -8.13 45.20
CA LEU A 2 44.73 -7.90 44.60
C LEU A 2 44.10 -6.67 45.28
N PRO A 3 43.10 -6.06 44.64
CA PRO A 3 41.79 -6.29 45.23
C PRO A 3 40.78 -6.89 44.23
N LEU A 4 40.03 -7.79 44.83
CA LEU A 4 38.78 -8.41 44.44
C LEU A 4 37.67 -7.33 44.43
N ASN A 5 36.79 -7.33 43.43
CA ASN A 5 35.43 -6.79 43.58
C ASN A 5 34.44 -7.67 42.79
N ILE A 6 33.68 -8.45 43.56
CA ILE A 6 32.46 -9.16 43.17
C ILE A 6 31.30 -8.38 43.80
N VAL A 7 30.14 -8.38 43.12
CA VAL A 7 28.73 -8.26 43.59
C VAL A 7 27.96 -7.31 42.63
N LEU A 8 26.72 -7.50 42.20
CA LEU A 8 25.76 -8.59 42.01
C LEU A 8 24.51 -7.90 41.41
N ARG A 9 24.00 -8.42 40.28
CA ARG A 9 22.62 -8.35 39.73
C ARG A 9 21.80 -7.04 39.78
N PHE A 10 21.30 -6.64 38.61
CA PHE A 10 19.85 -6.52 38.41
C PHE A 10 19.44 -7.22 37.11
N ILE A 11 18.53 -8.19 37.25
CA ILE A 11 17.68 -8.68 36.17
C ILE A 11 16.58 -7.64 36.03
N ILE A 12 16.41 -7.07 34.84
CA ILE A 12 15.13 -6.51 34.42
C ILE A 12 14.77 -7.23 33.13
N VAL A 13 13.89 -8.23 33.29
CA VAL A 13 13.05 -8.73 32.20
C VAL A 13 11.99 -7.65 31.99
N SER A 14 12.20 -6.77 31.03
CA SER A 14 11.13 -5.87 30.57
C SER A 14 10.26 -6.67 29.62
N GLY A 15 9.00 -6.81 30.02
CA GLY A 15 8.04 -7.75 29.49
C GLY A 15 7.74 -7.61 28.00
N VAL A 16 7.37 -8.75 27.44
CA VAL A 16 6.46 -8.83 26.30
C VAL A 16 5.23 -7.97 26.57
N SER A 17 4.98 -7.02 25.67
CA SER A 17 3.62 -6.72 25.24
C SER A 17 3.71 -6.33 23.78
N ALA A 18 3.76 -7.34 22.92
CA ALA A 18 3.33 -7.17 21.54
C ALA A 18 1.87 -6.77 21.64
N VAL A 19 1.57 -5.49 21.40
CA VAL A 19 0.20 -5.05 21.15
C VAL A 19 -0.18 -5.71 19.84
N PRO A 20 -1.15 -6.64 19.80
CA PRO A 20 -1.76 -7.00 18.53
C PRO A 20 -2.43 -5.73 18.02
N THR A 21 -1.87 -5.09 17.01
CA THR A 21 -2.59 -4.07 16.26
C THR A 21 -3.75 -4.78 15.59
N THR A 22 -4.93 -4.59 16.17
CA THR A 22 -6.19 -5.06 15.64
C THR A 22 -6.34 -4.52 14.23
N SER A 23 -6.08 -5.36 13.23
CA SER A 23 -6.52 -5.12 11.85
C SER A 23 -8.02 -4.93 11.91
N THR A 24 -8.47 -3.68 11.85
CA THR A 24 -9.90 -3.37 11.86
C THR A 24 -10.42 -3.67 10.46
N ILE A 25 -10.94 -4.89 10.27
CA ILE A 25 -11.72 -5.25 9.09
C ILE A 25 -13.04 -4.48 9.18
N GLN A 26 -13.12 -3.32 8.52
CA GLN A 26 -14.42 -2.67 8.29
C GLN A 26 -15.10 -3.35 7.11
N ASN A 27 -16.01 -4.27 7.41
CA ASN A 27 -16.96 -4.85 6.44
C ASN A 27 -18.01 -3.80 6.07
N ASN A 28 -17.71 -2.94 5.09
CA ASN A 28 -18.71 -2.07 4.49
C ASN A 28 -19.22 -2.70 3.18
N SER A 29 -20.08 -3.71 3.32
CA SER A 29 -20.82 -4.28 2.19
C SER A 29 -22.11 -3.51 1.95
N ALA A 30 -22.24 -3.02 0.72
CA ALA A 30 -23.45 -2.70 -0.03
C ALA A 30 -24.28 -1.46 0.36
N GLN A 31 -24.27 -0.47 -0.54
CA GLN A 31 -25.51 0.21 -0.93
C GLN A 31 -25.66 0.14 -2.46
N ASP A 32 -26.50 -0.79 -2.89
CA ASP A 32 -27.07 -0.92 -4.22
C ASP A 32 -28.21 0.11 -4.32
N THR A 33 -28.05 1.14 -5.14
CA THR A 33 -29.13 2.08 -5.44
C THR A 33 -29.87 1.62 -6.69
N LEU A 34 -31.10 1.16 -6.49
CA LEU A 34 -32.07 0.79 -7.50
C LEU A 34 -32.42 1.99 -8.40
N GLY A 35 -32.36 1.80 -9.72
CA GLY A 35 -32.95 2.73 -10.69
C GLY A 35 -32.56 2.45 -12.14
N GLY A 36 -33.37 1.66 -12.87
CA GLY A 36 -33.26 1.52 -14.33
C GLY A 36 -33.80 0.17 -14.82
N GLY A 37 -34.81 0.20 -15.70
CA GLY A 37 -35.58 -0.96 -16.16
C GLY A 37 -34.79 -2.02 -16.94
N PRO A 38 -35.46 -3.10 -17.38
CA PRO A 38 -34.80 -4.25 -18.01
C PRO A 38 -34.35 -3.91 -19.43
N ASP A 39 -33.10 -3.47 -19.57
CA ASP A 39 -32.41 -3.38 -20.86
C ASP A 39 -31.59 -4.68 -21.09
N PRO A 40 -31.93 -5.53 -22.07
CA PRO A 40 -31.40 -6.88 -22.22
C PRO A 40 -30.02 -6.92 -22.92
N GLY A 41 -29.09 -6.04 -22.55
CA GLY A 41 -27.84 -5.86 -23.30
C GLY A 41 -26.58 -5.48 -22.53
N PHE A 42 -26.68 -4.97 -21.30
CA PHE A 42 -25.50 -4.59 -20.52
C PHE A 42 -25.32 -5.54 -19.33
N LYS A 43 -24.36 -6.46 -19.42
CA LYS A 43 -23.80 -7.08 -18.21
C LYS A 43 -23.36 -5.94 -17.29
N LYS A 44 -24.04 -5.75 -16.15
CA LYS A 44 -23.67 -4.77 -15.12
C LYS A 44 -22.20 -5.02 -14.79
N ARG A 45 -21.32 -4.09 -15.20
CA ARG A 45 -19.89 -4.21 -14.92
C ARG A 45 -19.74 -4.12 -13.41
N CYS A 46 -19.27 -5.22 -12.81
CA CYS A 46 -18.96 -5.22 -11.39
C CYS A 46 -17.84 -4.21 -11.17
N THR A 47 -18.10 -3.19 -10.37
CA THR A 47 -17.14 -2.16 -10.01
C THR A 47 -17.20 -1.90 -8.51
N TRP A 48 -16.09 -1.47 -7.94
CA TRP A 48 -15.97 -1.00 -6.57
C TRP A 48 -15.10 0.26 -6.55
N ASP A 49 -15.10 1.00 -5.45
CA ASP A 49 -14.37 2.27 -5.33
C ASP A 49 -13.35 2.19 -4.20
N ASP A 50 -12.11 2.57 -4.49
CA ASP A 50 -11.01 2.61 -3.53
C ASP A 50 -10.84 3.98 -2.85
N GLY A 51 -11.87 4.82 -2.89
CA GLY A 51 -11.90 6.19 -2.39
C GLY A 51 -11.35 7.23 -3.37
N ILE A 52 -10.82 6.82 -4.52
CA ILE A 52 -10.27 7.71 -5.56
C ILE A 52 -11.11 7.66 -6.84
N GLY A 53 -11.64 6.48 -7.16
CA GLY A 53 -12.52 6.31 -8.30
C GLY A 53 -12.83 4.84 -8.57
N PRO A 54 -13.63 4.56 -9.61
CA PRO A 54 -14.10 3.22 -9.89
C PRO A 54 -12.95 2.28 -10.31
N ILE A 55 -13.05 1.02 -9.90
CA ILE A 55 -12.18 -0.09 -10.22
C ILE A 55 -13.05 -1.28 -10.64
N GLU A 56 -12.66 -1.98 -11.70
CA GLU A 56 -13.34 -3.21 -12.13
C GLU A 56 -13.08 -4.35 -11.14
N CYS A 57 -14.10 -5.18 -10.88
CA CYS A 57 -13.92 -6.37 -10.03
C CYS A 57 -12.83 -7.30 -10.59
N GLY A 58 -12.13 -8.00 -9.70
CA GLY A 58 -10.92 -8.74 -10.07
C GLY A 58 -9.67 -7.86 -10.21
N HIS A 59 -9.73 -6.59 -9.79
CA HIS A 59 -8.55 -5.74 -9.61
C HIS A 59 -8.44 -5.28 -8.16
N PHE A 60 -7.23 -4.89 -7.78
CA PHE A 60 -6.89 -4.18 -6.56
C PHE A 60 -6.14 -2.88 -6.92
N SER A 61 -6.08 -1.92 -5.99
CA SER A 61 -5.25 -0.73 -6.17
C SER A 61 -4.10 -0.69 -5.20
N VAL A 62 -3.00 -0.11 -5.66
CA VAL A 62 -1.87 0.32 -4.84
C VAL A 62 -1.77 1.83 -4.96
N LEU A 63 -1.84 2.51 -3.83
CA LEU A 63 -1.70 3.96 -3.72
C LEU A 63 -0.42 4.25 -2.96
N ILE A 64 0.49 5.00 -3.57
CA ILE A 64 1.77 5.39 -2.98
C ILE A 64 1.81 6.92 -2.87
N GLY A 65 2.17 7.42 -1.69
CA GLY A 65 2.27 8.83 -1.34
C GLY A 65 1.03 9.45 -0.70
N GLY A 66 0.95 10.79 -0.76
CA GLY A 66 -0.19 11.58 -0.30
C GLY A 66 -0.04 12.17 1.09
N ASP A 67 0.96 11.69 1.81
CA ASP A 67 1.47 12.16 3.09
C ASP A 67 2.33 13.42 2.96
N SER A 68 2.96 13.65 1.80
CA SER A 68 3.79 14.85 1.60
C SER A 68 3.84 15.37 0.16
N ILE A 69 3.80 16.69 0.00
CA ILE A 69 4.04 17.36 -1.29
C ILE A 69 5.55 17.55 -1.51
N THR A 70 6.26 18.08 -0.52
CA THR A 70 7.68 18.48 -0.60
C THR A 70 8.65 17.48 0.02
N GLY A 71 8.13 16.54 0.82
CA GLY A 71 8.90 15.50 1.49
C GLY A 71 8.72 14.11 0.87
N PRO A 72 9.26 13.09 1.55
CA PRO A 72 9.08 11.70 1.19
C PRO A 72 7.60 11.33 1.10
N LYS A 73 7.28 10.52 0.10
CA LYS A 73 5.94 10.05 -0.27
C LYS A 73 5.81 8.58 0.14
N THR A 74 5.81 8.36 1.45
CA THR A 74 6.06 7.03 2.03
C THR A 74 4.80 6.23 2.24
N SER A 75 3.64 6.88 2.36
CA SER A 75 2.40 6.16 2.63
C SER A 75 2.08 5.17 1.51
N VAL A 76 1.75 3.94 1.89
CA VAL A 76 1.26 2.90 1.00
C VAL A 76 -0.12 2.47 1.45
N LYS A 77 -1.07 2.41 0.53
CA LYS A 77 -2.36 1.75 0.73
C LYS A 77 -2.62 0.74 -0.38
N ILE A 78 -2.82 -0.51 0.00
CA ILE A 78 -3.23 -1.58 -0.91
C ILE A 78 -4.68 -1.88 -0.61
N ARG A 79 -5.57 -1.70 -1.59
CA ARG A 79 -7.01 -1.87 -1.42
C ARG A 79 -7.51 -2.92 -2.39
N GLY A 80 -8.22 -3.90 -1.87
CA GLY A 80 -9.10 -4.76 -2.67
C GLY A 80 -10.56 -4.50 -2.31
N GLN A 81 -11.46 -5.17 -3.00
CA GLN A 81 -12.90 -5.00 -2.79
C GLN A 81 -13.34 -5.23 -1.34
N THR A 82 -12.64 -6.11 -0.60
CA THR A 82 -13.00 -6.52 0.75
C THR A 82 -11.90 -6.29 1.79
N PHE A 83 -10.78 -5.67 1.41
CA PHE A 83 -9.65 -5.48 2.32
C PHE A 83 -8.91 -4.17 2.06
N VAL A 84 -8.23 -3.69 3.10
CA VAL A 84 -7.31 -2.56 3.02
C VAL A 84 -6.08 -2.88 3.87
N VAL A 85 -4.91 -2.67 3.29
CA VAL A 85 -3.62 -2.64 3.98
C VAL A 85 -3.12 -1.20 3.94
N SER A 86 -2.58 -0.70 5.04
CA SER A 86 -2.02 0.65 5.14
C SER A 86 -0.76 0.60 5.98
N ASP A 87 0.32 1.12 5.43
CA ASP A 87 1.65 1.10 6.03
C ASP A 87 2.54 2.12 5.26
N GLU A 88 3.84 2.12 5.48
CA GLU A 88 4.81 2.99 4.82
C GLU A 88 5.81 2.20 3.97
N LEU A 89 6.42 2.84 2.98
CA LEU A 89 7.59 2.35 2.24
C LEU A 89 8.76 2.13 3.19
N ASN A 90 9.62 1.16 2.88
CA ASN A 90 10.93 1.10 3.51
C ASN A 90 11.87 2.10 2.81
N CYS A 91 12.10 3.23 3.48
CA CYS A 91 13.00 4.27 2.99
C CYS A 91 14.40 4.22 3.63
N ASP A 92 14.71 3.15 4.38
CA ASP A 92 16.05 2.89 4.90
C ASP A 92 16.94 2.30 3.78
N GLY A 93 17.32 3.18 2.85
CA GLY A 93 18.03 2.81 1.62
C GLY A 93 17.10 2.39 0.49
N ASP A 94 17.69 1.90 -0.61
CA ASP A 94 16.96 1.44 -1.80
C ASP A 94 16.55 -0.03 -1.61
N GLN A 95 15.52 -0.25 -0.78
CA GLN A 95 15.10 -1.56 -0.31
C GLN A 95 13.66 -1.88 -0.71
N TRP A 96 13.41 -3.19 -0.91
CA TRP A 96 12.07 -3.71 -1.08
C TRP A 96 11.40 -3.92 0.27
N LYS A 97 10.09 -3.69 0.34
CA LYS A 97 9.24 -4.08 1.47
C LYS A 97 8.06 -4.90 0.99
N SER A 98 7.78 -5.99 1.67
CA SER A 98 6.64 -6.88 1.40
C SER A 98 5.42 -6.46 2.22
N TYR A 99 4.26 -6.49 1.58
CA TYR A 99 2.97 -6.20 2.19
C TYR A 99 2.05 -7.42 2.06
N ASP A 100 1.71 -8.00 3.21
CA ASP A 100 0.74 -9.09 3.30
C ASP A 100 -0.69 -8.54 3.21
N SER A 101 -1.56 -9.26 2.48
CA SER A 101 -2.96 -8.89 2.29
C SER A 101 -3.83 -10.14 2.13
N ALA A 102 -5.11 -9.95 1.80
CA ALA A 102 -5.99 -11.07 1.45
C ALA A 102 -5.77 -11.62 0.03
N LEU A 103 -4.79 -11.09 -0.72
CA LEU A 103 -4.34 -11.64 -2.00
C LEU A 103 -3.57 -12.96 -1.78
N PRO A 104 -3.54 -13.88 -2.75
CA PRO A 104 -2.82 -15.16 -2.63
C PRO A 104 -1.28 -15.02 -2.77
N TYR A 105 -0.77 -13.78 -2.83
CA TYR A 105 0.63 -13.43 -2.97
C TYR A 105 0.93 -12.13 -2.21
N THR A 106 2.20 -11.89 -1.94
CA THR A 106 2.67 -10.60 -1.42
C THR A 106 2.70 -9.56 -2.53
N VAL A 107 2.47 -8.31 -2.14
CA VAL A 107 2.82 -7.16 -2.96
C VAL A 107 4.12 -6.62 -2.38
N ASP A 108 5.18 -6.60 -3.18
CA ASP A 108 6.47 -6.06 -2.76
C ASP A 108 6.68 -4.72 -3.46
N ILE A 109 7.03 -3.68 -2.70
CA ILE A 109 7.20 -2.33 -3.25
C ILE A 109 8.61 -1.86 -2.96
N HIS A 110 9.23 -1.31 -3.98
CA HIS A 110 10.52 -0.62 -3.93
C HIS A 110 10.28 0.88 -3.93
N GLY A 111 10.82 1.59 -2.93
CA GLY A 111 10.50 3.00 -2.72
C GLY A 111 11.11 3.94 -3.77
N GLY A 112 12.37 3.75 -4.14
CA GLY A 112 13.08 4.62 -5.07
C GLY A 112 13.00 6.09 -4.68
N ASN A 113 12.77 6.97 -5.67
CA ASN A 113 12.70 8.41 -5.43
C ASN A 113 11.48 8.86 -4.63
N ALA A 114 10.47 8.01 -4.45
CA ALA A 114 9.34 8.31 -3.56
C ALA A 114 9.82 8.51 -2.11
N CYS A 115 10.94 7.90 -1.72
CA CYS A 115 11.54 8.09 -0.40
C CYS A 115 12.33 9.40 -0.23
N LEU A 116 12.46 10.20 -1.29
CA LEU A 116 13.28 11.42 -1.28
C LEU A 116 12.42 12.68 -1.11
N THR A 117 13.03 13.75 -0.61
CA THR A 117 12.43 15.09 -0.57
C THR A 117 12.55 15.74 -1.96
N THR A 118 11.66 15.40 -2.89
CA THR A 118 11.70 15.93 -4.26
C THR A 118 10.35 16.51 -4.69
N LEU A 119 10.39 17.59 -5.47
CA LEU A 119 9.24 18.25 -6.10
C LEU A 119 9.24 18.07 -7.64
N SER A 120 10.05 17.15 -8.15
CA SER A 120 10.21 16.93 -9.59
C SER A 120 9.20 15.91 -10.13
N SER A 121 9.01 15.92 -11.44
CA SER A 121 8.34 14.82 -12.18
C SER A 121 8.95 13.45 -11.87
N ASP A 122 10.22 13.45 -11.52
CA ASP A 122 11.08 12.29 -11.30
C ASP A 122 10.97 11.75 -9.86
N ALA A 123 10.02 12.28 -9.07
CA ALA A 123 9.76 11.87 -7.68
C ALA A 123 9.31 10.40 -7.55
N TRP A 124 9.05 9.73 -8.67
CA TRP A 124 8.63 8.33 -8.73
C TRP A 124 9.67 7.43 -9.41
N ASP A 125 10.75 7.99 -9.94
CA ASP A 125 11.78 7.21 -10.61
C ASP A 125 12.32 6.14 -9.66
N ASN A 126 12.61 4.96 -10.21
CA ASN A 126 13.05 3.78 -9.44
C ASN A 126 12.00 3.27 -8.41
N THR A 127 10.75 3.73 -8.46
CA THR A 127 9.65 3.17 -7.66
C THR A 127 9.00 2.02 -8.42
N TRP A 128 8.96 0.83 -7.82
CA TRP A 128 8.50 -0.39 -8.48
C TRP A 128 7.54 -1.19 -7.61
N ILE A 129 6.68 -1.98 -8.25
CA ILE A 129 5.79 -2.94 -7.57
C ILE A 129 5.99 -4.32 -8.19
N ASN A 130 6.29 -5.31 -7.36
CA ASN A 130 6.26 -6.72 -7.71
C ASN A 130 5.05 -7.39 -7.08
N TYR A 131 4.38 -8.25 -7.82
CA TYR A 131 3.25 -9.03 -7.32
C TYR A 131 3.08 -10.27 -8.19
N ALA A 132 2.82 -11.45 -7.61
CA ALA A 132 2.54 -12.67 -8.39
C ALA A 132 3.54 -12.98 -9.53
N GLY A 133 4.83 -12.64 -9.37
CA GLY A 133 5.86 -12.78 -10.41
C GLY A 133 5.81 -11.75 -11.54
N MET A 134 4.92 -10.76 -11.46
CA MET A 134 4.80 -9.61 -12.35
C MET A 134 5.55 -8.40 -11.78
N HIS A 135 5.96 -7.49 -12.68
CA HIS A 135 6.65 -6.24 -12.35
C HIS A 135 5.87 -5.04 -12.91
N VAL A 136 5.87 -3.94 -12.17
CA VAL A 136 5.25 -2.65 -12.54
C VAL A 136 6.28 -1.56 -12.29
N ASP A 137 6.62 -0.81 -13.34
CA ASP A 137 7.43 0.40 -13.24
C ASP A 137 6.51 1.61 -13.01
N VAL A 138 6.37 2.05 -11.76
CA VAL A 138 5.33 3.02 -11.34
C VAL A 138 5.32 4.32 -12.16
N PRO A 139 6.47 4.90 -12.56
CA PRO A 139 6.51 6.13 -13.37
C PRO A 139 5.87 6.01 -14.74
N SER A 140 6.04 4.85 -15.40
CA SER A 140 5.81 4.69 -16.84
C SER A 140 4.72 3.68 -17.18
N ASP A 141 4.33 2.83 -16.23
CA ASP A 141 3.33 1.80 -16.45
C ASP A 141 1.93 2.41 -16.61
N ILE A 142 1.24 2.01 -17.68
CA ILE A 142 -0.11 2.52 -18.03
C ILE A 142 -1.17 2.23 -16.96
N ARG A 143 -0.91 1.29 -16.05
CA ARG A 143 -1.79 0.97 -14.93
C ARG A 143 -1.70 2.01 -13.82
N CYS A 144 -0.64 2.82 -13.82
CA CYS A 144 -0.34 3.82 -12.82
C CYS A 144 -0.62 5.23 -13.36
N GLY A 145 -1.25 6.05 -12.53
CA GLY A 145 -1.55 7.44 -12.85
C GLY A 145 -1.35 8.34 -11.64
N ASP A 146 -1.11 9.62 -11.93
CA ASP A 146 -1.11 10.65 -10.91
C ASP A 146 -2.50 10.79 -10.30
N VAL A 147 -2.53 10.91 -8.98
CA VAL A 147 -3.75 11.24 -8.25
C VAL A 147 -3.47 12.39 -7.30
N TRP A 148 -4.51 13.18 -7.05
CA TRP A 148 -4.47 14.43 -6.27
C TRP A 148 -3.65 15.55 -6.92
N THR A 149 -3.47 16.64 -6.18
CA THR A 149 -2.84 17.86 -6.67
C THR A 149 -1.32 17.72 -6.69
N LEU A 150 -0.67 18.35 -7.68
CA LEU A 150 0.79 18.40 -7.83
C LEU A 150 1.47 17.02 -7.95
N SER A 151 0.75 16.00 -8.43
CA SER A 151 1.27 14.65 -8.64
C SER A 151 1.95 14.07 -7.39
N ASN A 152 1.43 14.42 -6.21
CA ASN A 152 2.00 13.99 -4.93
C ASN A 152 1.66 12.54 -4.57
N SER A 153 0.98 11.81 -5.46
CA SER A 153 0.70 10.38 -5.32
C SER A 153 0.53 9.67 -6.65
N ARG A 154 0.81 8.37 -6.61
CA ARG A 154 0.56 7.43 -7.72
C ARG A 154 -0.45 6.40 -7.30
N ARG A 155 -1.45 6.19 -8.15
CA ARG A 155 -2.43 5.11 -8.03
C ARG A 155 -2.23 4.14 -9.17
N CYS A 156 -1.95 2.88 -8.84
CA CYS A 156 -1.86 1.79 -9.79
C CYS A 156 -3.06 0.85 -9.63
N ILE A 157 -3.78 0.56 -10.73
CA ILE A 157 -4.89 -0.40 -10.75
C ILE A 157 -4.39 -1.70 -11.37
N ILE A 158 -4.35 -2.76 -10.57
CA ILE A 158 -3.65 -4.00 -10.90
C ILE A 158 -4.63 -5.18 -10.90
N PRO A 159 -4.59 -6.07 -11.92
CA PRO A 159 -5.39 -7.29 -11.90
C PRO A 159 -5.00 -8.18 -10.71
N SER A 160 -6.02 -8.57 -9.94
CA SER A 160 -5.92 -9.63 -8.94
C SER A 160 -5.89 -10.96 -9.70
N LEU A 161 -4.70 -11.45 -10.02
CA LEU A 161 -4.55 -12.73 -10.72
C LEU A 161 -5.17 -13.83 -9.84
N MET A 162 -6.24 -14.46 -10.35
CA MET A 162 -6.90 -15.64 -9.77
C MET A 162 -6.40 -16.90 -10.45
#